data_AF-A0A8D0EX87-F1
#
_entry.id   AF-A0A8D0EX87-F1
#
_cell.length_a   1.000
_cell.length_b   1.000
_cell.length_c   1.000
_cell.angle_alpha   90.00
_cell.angle_beta   90.00
_cell.angle_gamma   90.00
#
_symmetry.space_group_name_H-M   'P 1'
#
loop_
_entity.id
_entity.type
_entity.pdbx_description
1 polymer ?
#
loop_
_entity_poly.entity_id
_entity_poly.type
_entity_poly.pdbx_seq_one_letter_code
_entity_poly.pdbx_strand_id
1 'polypeptide(L)'
;LRAMAAALEGALREAAAALERGGEAAAAALGAVRAALAAAGGPAALGERERALFGAFLRSLAQAPRAARPEGVWQSCFLEGPPGLALCVLLEALASPRSVRLGPRRVLEQFVQEGRISAVMWEVCQQQAQAGSPDLQEALLNKIVCLPDHVSNKLQGKNPPVFFPQNYFPFLGGAVIQVLQRISDSLRGGLDCSISFVSHVLGKVCVHGRQEEILSVLLPRLTDLTKSDCIWQRICWRLVECVPDRWMEAVLLGFVADVLSRLLGNLVVKNKKAQFVVTQKVLLLQYSHTTAVLQNLLGYLSLDSLRRALLIKVLLELLETWGSSSAVKHSPPEQQQYISKAILICLSHLKEHEIESCREELLTSMMEGVKCHLDSSLPQIRCLGMIVAEIPDMVGRPALS
;
A
#
# COMPACT_ATOMS: atom_id res chain seq x y z
N LEU A 1 6.93 25.19 27.92
CA LEU A 1 7.85 24.36 27.10
C LEU A 1 9.14 24.00 27.85
N ARG A 2 10.11 24.91 28.10
CA ARG A 2 11.40 24.54 28.76
C ARG A 2 11.26 23.93 30.17
N ALA A 3 10.38 24.45 31.01
CA ALA A 3 10.14 23.90 32.35
C ALA A 3 9.50 22.49 32.31
N MET A 4 8.68 22.22 31.29
CA MET A 4 7.98 20.94 31.10
C MET A 4 8.93 19.88 30.56
N ALA A 5 9.84 20.27 29.65
CA ALA A 5 10.94 19.42 29.19
C ALA A 5 11.88 19.03 30.36
N ALA A 6 12.25 20.00 31.21
CA ALA A 6 13.08 19.73 32.39
C ALA A 6 12.42 18.75 33.38
N ALA A 7 11.09 18.87 33.59
CA ALA A 7 10.33 17.96 34.43
C ALA A 7 10.32 16.53 33.88
N LEU A 8 10.14 16.36 32.57
CA LEU A 8 10.21 15.04 31.92
C LEU A 8 11.64 14.45 32.01
N GLU A 9 12.68 15.24 31.77
CA GLU A 9 14.06 14.77 31.93
C GLU A 9 14.35 14.33 33.37
N GLY A 10 13.88 15.08 34.36
CA GLY A 10 14.01 14.72 35.78
C GLY A 10 13.34 13.39 36.09
N ALA A 11 12.07 13.23 35.69
CA ALA A 11 11.31 12.00 35.89
C ALA A 11 11.97 10.79 35.22
N LEU A 12 12.52 10.94 34.00
CA LEU A 12 13.21 9.86 33.30
C LEU A 12 14.49 9.40 34.03
N ARG A 13 15.28 10.34 34.57
CA ARG A 13 16.49 10.02 35.35
C ARG A 13 16.14 9.33 36.67
N GLU A 14 15.15 9.84 37.39
CA GLU A 14 14.69 9.24 38.65
C GLU A 14 14.13 7.83 38.43
N ALA A 15 13.34 7.63 37.37
CA ALA A 15 12.81 6.31 37.02
C ALA A 15 13.92 5.33 36.64
N ALA A 16 14.94 5.75 35.89
CA ALA A 16 16.10 4.92 35.60
C ALA A 16 16.82 4.47 36.87
N ALA A 17 17.05 5.37 37.83
CA ALA A 17 17.68 5.04 39.11
C ALA A 17 16.77 4.20 40.04
N ALA A 18 15.45 4.34 39.93
CA ALA A 18 14.49 3.54 40.70
C ALA A 18 14.37 2.10 40.18
N LEU A 19 14.56 1.87 38.88
CA LEU A 19 14.54 0.54 38.26
C LEU A 19 15.66 -0.36 38.78
N GLU A 20 16.81 0.19 39.18
CA GLU A 20 17.90 -0.55 39.80
C GLU A 20 17.55 -0.99 41.23
N ARG A 21 16.77 -0.19 41.95
CA ARG A 21 16.38 -0.43 43.36
C ARG A 21 15.16 -1.34 43.51
N GLY A 22 14.29 -1.39 42.49
CA GLY A 22 13.08 -2.23 42.47
C GLY A 22 11.99 -1.80 43.46
N GLY A 23 10.88 -2.54 43.49
CA GLY A 23 9.78 -2.35 44.46
C GLY A 23 8.81 -1.20 44.15
N GLU A 24 8.05 -0.76 45.17
CA GLU A 24 7.01 0.28 45.05
C GLU A 24 7.55 1.63 44.56
N ALA A 25 8.81 1.96 44.91
CA ALA A 25 9.47 3.17 44.43
C ALA A 25 9.64 3.19 42.91
N ALA A 26 9.83 2.03 42.27
CA ALA A 26 9.89 1.93 40.82
C ALA A 26 8.50 2.17 40.19
N ALA A 27 7.43 1.65 40.79
CA ALA A 27 6.07 1.89 40.31
C ALA A 27 5.69 3.38 40.35
N ALA A 28 5.99 4.05 41.46
CA ALA A 28 5.77 5.50 41.62
C ALA A 28 6.56 6.32 40.60
N ALA A 29 7.84 6.00 40.40
CA ALA A 29 8.70 6.72 39.44
C ALA A 29 8.24 6.52 37.98
N LEU A 30 7.82 5.32 37.60
CA LEU A 30 7.25 5.07 36.27
C LEU A 30 5.91 5.82 36.08
N GLY A 31 5.08 5.91 37.12
CA GLY A 31 3.88 6.73 37.13
C GLY A 31 4.18 8.23 36.93
N ALA A 32 5.23 8.74 37.57
CA ALA A 32 5.68 10.12 37.41
C ALA A 32 6.14 10.42 35.98
N VAL A 33 6.83 9.48 35.31
CA VAL A 33 7.20 9.62 33.89
C VAL A 33 5.96 9.76 33.01
N ARG A 34 4.91 8.97 33.25
CA ARG A 34 3.65 9.07 32.50
C ARG A 34 2.96 10.41 32.71
N ALA A 35 2.86 10.85 33.96
CA ALA A 35 2.29 12.16 34.29
C ALA A 35 3.08 13.31 33.63
N ALA A 36 4.41 13.24 33.67
CA ALA A 36 5.27 14.23 33.03
C ALA A 36 5.13 14.22 31.50
N LEU A 37 5.00 13.04 30.88
CA LEU A 37 4.76 12.91 29.44
C LEU A 37 3.40 13.50 29.04
N ALA A 38 2.34 13.20 29.80
CA ALA A 38 1.02 13.77 29.57
C ALA A 38 1.03 15.30 29.74
N ALA A 39 1.68 15.79 30.80
CA ALA A 39 1.85 17.22 31.04
C ALA A 39 2.63 17.89 29.89
N ALA A 40 3.62 17.24 29.30
CA ALA A 40 4.39 17.74 28.16
C ALA A 40 3.60 17.85 26.84
N GLY A 41 2.30 17.53 26.82
CA GLY A 41 1.48 17.51 25.61
C GLY A 41 1.50 16.16 24.89
N GLY A 42 1.99 15.10 25.56
CA GLY A 42 2.03 13.74 25.04
C GLY A 42 3.21 13.45 24.10
N PRO A 43 3.26 12.22 23.55
CA PRO A 43 4.41 11.74 22.78
C PRO A 43 4.68 12.51 21.48
N ALA A 44 3.64 13.09 20.87
CA ALA A 44 3.78 13.86 19.63
C ALA A 44 4.54 15.18 19.85
N ALA A 45 4.44 15.76 21.05
CA ALA A 45 5.01 17.07 21.38
C ALA A 45 6.50 17.03 21.77
N LEU A 46 7.10 15.84 21.87
CA LEU A 46 8.51 15.68 22.25
C LEU A 46 9.44 16.18 21.14
N GLY A 47 10.53 16.84 21.53
CA GLY A 47 11.64 17.16 20.63
C GLY A 47 12.60 15.99 20.44
N GLU A 48 13.62 16.15 19.60
CA GLU A 48 14.61 15.09 19.33
C GLU A 48 15.39 14.67 20.58
N ARG A 49 15.76 15.64 21.43
CA ARG A 49 16.50 15.38 22.67
C ARG A 49 15.65 14.59 23.67
N GLU A 50 14.40 14.99 23.87
CA GLU A 50 13.48 14.26 24.75
C GLU A 50 13.19 12.87 24.21
N ARG A 51 13.02 12.72 22.89
CA ARG A 51 12.90 11.40 22.23
C ARG A 51 14.12 10.52 22.46
N ALA A 52 15.34 11.07 22.38
CA ALA A 52 16.57 10.32 22.65
C ALA A 52 16.65 9.82 24.10
N LEU A 53 16.34 10.69 25.07
CA LEU A 53 16.32 10.34 26.49
C LEU A 53 15.23 9.30 26.80
N PHE A 54 14.03 9.49 26.24
CA PHE A 54 12.93 8.54 26.41
C PHE A 54 13.27 7.18 25.79
N GLY A 55 13.93 7.16 24.62
CA GLY A 55 14.41 5.94 23.98
C GLY A 55 15.44 5.19 24.82
N ALA A 56 16.41 5.91 25.41
CA ALA A 56 17.38 5.31 26.34
C ALA A 56 16.68 4.70 27.56
N PHE A 57 15.74 5.44 28.16
CA PHE A 57 14.92 4.95 29.27
C PHE A 57 14.14 3.67 28.91
N LEU A 58 13.46 3.65 27.76
CA LEU A 58 12.73 2.45 27.30
C LEU A 58 13.65 1.24 27.11
N ARG A 59 14.88 1.43 26.62
CA ARG A 59 15.84 0.33 26.49
C ARG A 59 16.23 -0.24 27.85
N SER A 60 16.54 0.62 28.82
CA SER A 60 16.81 0.18 30.20
C SER A 60 15.60 -0.55 30.80
N LEU A 61 14.40 -0.02 30.58
CA LEU A 61 13.14 -0.61 31.03
C LEU A 61 12.90 -1.99 30.39
N ALA A 62 13.22 -2.17 29.10
CA ALA A 62 13.06 -3.43 28.40
C ALA A 62 14.05 -4.51 28.88
N GLN A 63 15.25 -4.10 29.31
CA GLN A 63 16.29 -4.98 29.84
C GLN A 63 16.10 -5.33 31.33
N ALA A 64 15.30 -4.56 32.07
CA ALA A 64 15.06 -4.77 33.50
C ALA A 64 14.55 -6.20 33.79
N PRO A 65 15.05 -6.89 34.84
CA PRO A 65 14.63 -8.24 35.20
C PRO A 65 13.16 -8.28 35.63
N ARG A 66 12.49 -9.42 35.46
CA ARG A 66 11.04 -9.55 35.74
C ARG A 66 10.65 -9.15 37.17
N ALA A 67 11.50 -9.42 38.16
CA ALA A 67 11.28 -9.04 39.56
C ALA A 67 11.27 -7.52 39.79
N ALA A 68 11.89 -6.74 38.89
CA ALA A 68 11.95 -5.28 38.95
C ALA A 68 10.88 -4.60 38.08
N ARG A 69 9.91 -5.36 37.53
CA ARG A 69 8.84 -4.84 36.66
C ARG A 69 7.53 -4.73 37.46
N PRO A 70 7.09 -3.50 37.81
CA PRO A 70 5.77 -3.31 38.40
C PRO A 70 4.68 -3.75 37.42
N GLU A 71 3.70 -4.53 37.90
CA GLU A 71 2.59 -4.99 37.05
C GLU A 71 1.78 -3.81 36.50
N GLY A 72 1.44 -3.84 35.21
CA GLY A 72 0.63 -2.84 34.50
C GLY A 72 1.41 -1.56 34.15
N VAL A 73 2.12 -0.98 35.12
CA VAL A 73 2.83 0.30 34.93
C VAL A 73 4.01 0.13 33.96
N TRP A 74 4.73 -0.99 34.03
CA TRP A 74 5.83 -1.28 33.12
C TRP A 74 5.38 -1.35 31.65
N GLN A 75 4.25 -2.02 31.37
CA GLN A 75 3.69 -2.11 30.01
C GLN A 75 3.23 -0.74 29.50
N SER A 76 2.56 0.04 30.37
CA SER A 76 1.98 1.33 29.99
C SER A 76 3.01 2.34 29.45
N CYS A 77 4.26 2.29 29.91
CA CYS A 77 5.33 3.15 29.37
C CYS A 77 5.58 2.93 27.87
N PHE A 78 5.41 1.70 27.37
CA PHE A 78 5.54 1.39 25.94
C PHE A 78 4.24 1.69 25.16
N LEU A 79 3.10 1.45 25.80
CA LEU A 79 1.77 1.62 25.18
C LEU A 79 1.30 3.07 25.14
N GLU A 80 1.86 3.96 25.96
CA GLU A 80 1.49 5.39 26.01
C GLU A 80 2.62 6.31 25.52
N GLY A 81 3.86 5.82 25.47
CA GLY A 81 5.03 6.55 24.99
C GLY A 81 5.03 6.83 23.47
N PRO A 82 6.11 7.38 22.92
CA PRO A 82 6.25 7.57 21.47
C PRO A 82 6.21 6.23 20.73
N PRO A 83 5.20 6.00 19.86
CA PRO A 83 4.94 4.67 19.31
C PRO A 83 6.08 4.18 18.42
N GLY A 84 6.72 5.04 17.62
CA GLY A 84 7.87 4.64 16.79
C GLY A 84 9.07 4.17 17.62
N LEU A 85 9.39 4.88 18.70
CA LEU A 85 10.47 4.49 19.63
C LEU A 85 10.15 3.20 20.36
N ALA A 86 8.92 3.07 20.87
CA ALA A 86 8.46 1.87 21.56
C ALA A 86 8.57 0.63 20.67
N LEU A 87 8.13 0.72 19.40
CA LEU A 87 8.27 -0.37 18.44
C LEU A 87 9.74 -0.77 18.24
N CYS A 88 10.62 0.20 18.01
CA CYS A 88 12.06 -0.05 17.81
C CYS A 88 12.67 -0.78 19.02
N VAL A 89 12.43 -0.27 20.24
CA VAL A 89 12.99 -0.84 21.47
C VAL A 89 12.42 -2.23 21.76
N LEU A 90 11.12 -2.45 21.55
CA LEU A 90 10.50 -3.76 21.76
C LEU A 90 11.12 -4.81 20.83
N LEU A 91 11.35 -4.47 19.56
CA LEU A 91 12.00 -5.37 18.60
C LEU A 91 13.47 -5.63 18.91
N GLU A 92 14.21 -4.62 19.36
CA GLU A 92 15.59 -4.78 19.86
C GLU A 92 15.63 -5.76 21.05
N ALA A 93 14.71 -5.60 22.00
CA ALA A 93 14.62 -6.43 23.20
C ALA A 93 14.21 -7.89 22.89
N LEU A 94 13.59 -8.16 21.72
CA LEU A 94 13.36 -9.53 21.28
C LEU A 94 14.65 -10.30 20.94
N ALA A 95 15.75 -9.60 20.69
CA ALA A 95 17.06 -10.24 20.50
C ALA A 95 17.70 -10.69 21.82
N SER A 96 17.28 -10.15 22.97
CA SER A 96 17.82 -10.46 24.30
C SER A 96 17.51 -11.90 24.76
N PRO A 97 18.20 -12.42 25.81
CA PRO A 97 17.98 -13.77 26.34
C PRO A 97 16.51 -14.05 26.73
N ARG A 98 16.12 -15.32 26.75
CA ARG A 98 14.72 -15.75 26.96
C ARG A 98 14.06 -15.21 28.24
N SER A 99 14.82 -15.05 29.33
CA SER A 99 14.34 -14.53 30.61
C SER A 99 13.85 -13.08 30.54
N VAL A 100 14.44 -12.27 29.65
CA VAL A 100 14.10 -10.85 29.44
C VAL A 100 13.03 -10.69 28.35
N ARG A 101 13.04 -11.58 27.34
CA ARG A 101 12.23 -11.54 26.11
C ARG A 101 10.72 -11.68 26.31
N LEU A 102 10.26 -12.39 27.34
CA LEU A 102 8.84 -12.71 27.52
C LEU A 102 7.95 -11.47 27.75
N GLY A 103 8.46 -10.46 28.46
CA GLY A 103 7.71 -9.21 28.67
C GLY A 103 7.58 -8.38 27.39
N PRO A 104 8.69 -8.02 26.70
CA PRO A 104 8.64 -7.30 25.43
C PRO A 104 7.77 -7.98 24.38
N ARG A 105 7.77 -9.33 24.32
CA ARG A 105 6.85 -10.08 23.46
C ARG A 105 5.38 -9.79 23.77
N ARG A 106 4.97 -9.90 25.04
CA ARG A 106 3.58 -9.66 25.45
C ARG A 106 3.15 -8.22 25.19
N VAL A 107 4.05 -7.28 25.47
CA VAL A 107 3.81 -5.86 25.20
C VAL A 107 3.70 -5.59 23.71
N LEU A 108 4.54 -6.23 22.87
CA LEU A 108 4.44 -6.08 21.42
C LEU A 108 3.12 -6.66 20.88
N GLU A 109 2.64 -7.78 21.42
CA GLU A 109 1.34 -8.34 21.07
C GLU A 109 0.20 -7.37 21.42
N GLN A 110 0.20 -6.84 22.65
CA GLN A 110 -0.76 -5.83 23.09
C GLN A 110 -0.65 -4.53 22.28
N PHE A 111 0.57 -4.10 21.96
CA PHE A 111 0.85 -2.93 21.13
C PHE A 111 0.19 -3.04 19.76
N VAL A 112 0.30 -4.21 19.11
CA VAL A 112 -0.42 -4.45 17.86
C VAL A 112 -1.92 -4.43 18.12
N GLN A 113 -2.44 -5.19 19.08
CA GLN A 113 -3.88 -5.29 19.34
C GLN A 113 -4.56 -3.95 19.70
N GLU A 114 -3.87 -3.04 20.39
CA GLU A 114 -4.35 -1.70 20.73
C GLU A 114 -4.27 -0.69 19.57
N GLY A 115 -3.93 -1.14 18.36
CA GLY A 115 -3.86 -0.28 17.18
C GLY A 115 -2.65 0.65 17.18
N ARG A 116 -1.63 0.41 18.00
CA ARG A 116 -0.47 1.33 18.09
C ARG A 116 0.34 1.40 16.80
N ILE A 117 0.23 0.42 15.92
CA ILE A 117 0.80 0.47 14.56
C ILE A 117 0.21 1.63 13.75
N SER A 118 -1.09 1.93 13.88
CA SER A 118 -1.69 3.11 13.25
C SER A 118 -1.15 4.41 13.86
N ALA A 119 -0.87 4.42 15.17
CA ALA A 119 -0.22 5.55 15.83
C ALA A 119 1.22 5.78 15.34
N VAL A 120 2.01 4.73 15.09
CA VAL A 120 3.35 4.85 14.47
C VAL A 120 3.25 5.50 13.09
N MET A 121 2.36 4.99 12.23
CA MET A 121 2.17 5.53 10.88
C MET A 121 1.72 7.00 10.93
N TRP A 122 0.78 7.33 11.82
CA TRP A 122 0.27 8.69 12.00
C TRP A 122 1.34 9.67 12.49
N GLU A 123 2.18 9.26 13.44
CA GLU A 123 3.31 10.07 13.92
C GLU A 123 4.21 10.49 12.75
N VAL A 124 4.55 9.56 11.85
CA VAL A 124 5.38 9.85 10.67
C VAL A 124 4.65 10.76 9.67
N CYS A 125 3.35 10.55 9.45
CA CYS A 125 2.54 11.38 8.55
C CYS A 125 2.50 12.84 8.99
N GLN A 126 2.46 13.11 10.30
CA GLN A 126 2.52 14.45 10.86
C GLN A 126 3.94 15.04 10.80
N GLN A 127 4.96 14.27 11.17
CA GLN A 127 6.35 14.74 11.20
C GLN A 127 6.95 14.99 9.82
N GLN A 128 6.54 14.24 8.78
CA GLN A 128 6.97 14.51 7.40
C GLN A 128 6.55 15.90 6.91
N ALA A 129 5.42 16.44 7.39
CA ALA A 129 5.05 17.82 7.09
C ALA A 129 6.04 18.84 7.72
N GLN A 130 6.87 18.41 8.68
CA GLN A 130 7.75 19.25 9.49
C GLN A 130 9.25 18.87 9.38
N ALA A 131 9.66 18.16 8.32
CA ALA A 131 11.05 17.77 8.00
C ALA A 131 11.68 16.60 8.82
N GLY A 132 10.98 15.45 8.90
CA GLY A 132 11.54 14.23 9.51
C GLY A 132 12.71 13.57 8.74
N SER A 133 13.56 12.80 9.45
CA SER A 133 14.70 12.06 8.88
C SER A 133 14.25 10.90 7.95
N PRO A 134 14.77 10.80 6.71
CA PRO A 134 14.39 9.74 5.77
C PRO A 134 14.85 8.35 6.21
N ASP A 135 16.02 8.22 6.82
CA ASP A 135 16.58 6.94 7.27
C ASP A 135 15.73 6.30 8.37
N LEU A 136 15.24 7.13 9.30
CA LEU A 136 14.35 6.68 10.37
C LEU A 136 13.02 6.16 9.80
N GLN A 137 12.49 6.83 8.77
CA GLN A 137 11.26 6.41 8.11
C GLN A 137 11.44 5.07 7.41
N GLU A 138 12.54 4.87 6.69
CA GLU A 138 12.84 3.59 6.06
C GLU A 138 13.03 2.47 7.10
N ALA A 139 13.70 2.75 8.21
CA ALA A 139 13.85 1.80 9.31
C ALA A 139 12.48 1.41 9.92
N LEU A 140 11.60 2.37 10.16
CA LEU A 140 10.24 2.13 10.68
C LEU A 140 9.38 1.36 9.67
N LEU A 141 9.44 1.74 8.39
CA LEU A 141 8.75 1.03 7.31
C LEU A 141 9.12 -0.45 7.29
N ASN A 142 10.42 -0.76 7.29
CA ASN A 142 10.91 -2.13 7.29
C ASN A 142 10.48 -2.89 8.56
N LYS A 143 10.52 -2.25 9.74
CA LYS A 143 10.06 -2.86 11.01
C LYS A 143 8.56 -3.17 11.00
N ILE A 144 7.73 -2.32 10.41
CA ILE A 144 6.27 -2.53 10.32
C ILE A 144 5.96 -3.65 9.33
N VAL A 145 6.53 -3.62 8.13
CA VAL A 145 6.19 -4.59 7.07
C VAL A 145 6.75 -5.97 7.37
N CYS A 146 7.99 -6.05 7.87
CA CYS A 146 8.67 -7.30 8.21
C CYS A 146 8.40 -7.75 9.65
N LEU A 147 7.41 -7.19 10.35
CA LEU A 147 7.12 -7.52 11.73
C LEU A 147 6.90 -9.05 11.96
N PRO A 148 6.11 -9.76 11.13
CA PRO A 148 5.96 -11.20 11.24
C PRO A 148 7.30 -11.95 11.20
N ASP A 149 8.19 -11.56 10.29
CA ASP A 149 9.49 -12.20 10.09
C ASP A 149 10.42 -11.92 11.27
N HIS A 150 10.45 -10.67 11.74
CA HIS A 150 11.24 -10.29 12.92
C HIS A 150 10.83 -11.08 14.15
N VAL A 151 9.52 -11.24 14.38
CA VAL A 151 9.01 -12.00 15.53
C VAL A 151 9.29 -13.49 15.35
N SER A 152 9.02 -14.05 14.16
CA SER A 152 9.20 -15.47 13.88
C SER A 152 10.65 -15.93 14.02
N ASN A 153 11.58 -15.18 13.43
CA ASN A 153 13.01 -15.47 13.48
C ASN A 153 13.55 -15.44 14.92
N LYS A 154 12.97 -14.60 15.79
CA LYS A 154 13.41 -14.47 17.18
C LYS A 154 12.68 -15.41 18.14
N LEU A 155 11.48 -15.88 17.82
CA LEU A 155 10.68 -16.72 18.72
C LEU A 155 10.67 -18.21 18.37
N GLN A 156 11.39 -18.63 17.31
CA GLN A 156 11.59 -20.06 16.96
C GLN A 156 10.27 -20.85 16.91
N GLY A 157 9.25 -20.28 16.26
CA GLY A 157 7.94 -20.94 16.04
C GLY A 157 6.90 -20.77 17.17
N LYS A 158 7.25 -20.18 18.32
CA LYS A 158 6.27 -19.88 19.40
C LYS A 158 5.60 -18.52 19.22
N ASN A 159 5.14 -18.21 18.01
CA ASN A 159 4.56 -16.90 17.69
C ASN A 159 3.10 -16.80 18.15
N PRO A 160 2.70 -15.71 18.81
CA PRO A 160 1.28 -15.40 18.99
C PRO A 160 0.55 -15.30 17.64
N PRO A 161 -0.74 -15.67 17.57
CA PRO A 161 -1.49 -15.67 16.32
C PRO A 161 -1.53 -14.33 15.58
N VAL A 162 -1.51 -13.21 16.32
CA VAL A 162 -1.55 -11.86 15.74
C VAL A 162 -0.39 -11.58 14.77
N PHE A 163 0.74 -12.28 14.93
CA PHE A 163 1.93 -12.11 14.09
C PHE A 163 2.00 -13.07 12.91
N PHE A 164 1.05 -14.00 12.76
CA PHE A 164 1.01 -14.80 11.54
C PHE A 164 0.65 -13.91 10.35
N PRO A 165 1.31 -14.05 9.18
CA PRO A 165 1.04 -13.22 8.01
C PRO A 165 -0.46 -13.09 7.68
N GLN A 166 -1.21 -14.20 7.76
CA GLN A 166 -2.63 -14.26 7.47
C GLN A 166 -3.49 -13.40 8.41
N ASN A 167 -2.99 -13.10 9.61
CA ASN A 167 -3.68 -12.28 10.60
C ASN A 167 -3.11 -10.86 10.66
N TYR A 168 -1.79 -10.72 10.48
CA TYR A 168 -1.09 -9.45 10.60
C TYR A 168 -1.37 -8.49 9.44
N PHE A 169 -1.34 -8.97 8.19
CA PHE A 169 -1.54 -8.08 7.04
C PHE A 169 -2.98 -7.55 6.90
N PRO A 170 -4.04 -8.32 7.24
CA PRO A 170 -5.38 -7.76 7.37
C PRO A 170 -5.48 -6.74 8.52
N PHE A 171 -4.83 -7.02 9.65
CA PHE A 171 -4.74 -6.07 10.76
C PHE A 171 -4.06 -4.76 10.34
N LEU A 172 -2.94 -4.86 9.62
CA LEU A 172 -2.22 -3.72 9.05
C LEU A 172 -3.09 -2.95 8.05
N GLY A 173 -3.88 -3.64 7.23
CA GLY A 173 -4.89 -3.01 6.37
C GLY A 173 -5.90 -2.18 7.17
N GLY A 174 -6.41 -2.71 8.29
CA GLY A 174 -7.25 -1.96 9.22
C GLY A 174 -6.55 -0.73 9.81
N ALA A 175 -5.29 -0.88 10.20
CA ALA A 175 -4.47 0.23 10.70
C ALA A 175 -4.24 1.31 9.64
N VAL A 176 -4.02 0.93 8.37
CA VAL A 176 -3.94 1.86 7.24
C VAL A 176 -5.24 2.64 7.07
N ILE A 177 -6.41 2.00 7.11
CA ILE A 177 -7.71 2.70 7.04
C ILE A 177 -7.86 3.72 8.17
N GLN A 178 -7.48 3.38 9.40
CA GLN A 178 -7.54 4.32 10.53
C GLN A 178 -6.67 5.55 10.30
N VAL A 179 -5.47 5.38 9.73
CA VAL A 179 -4.59 6.51 9.40
C VAL A 179 -5.18 7.35 8.28
N LEU A 180 -5.72 6.72 7.24
CA LEU A 180 -6.38 7.46 6.15
C LEU A 180 -7.61 8.25 6.64
N GLN A 181 -8.35 7.72 7.62
CA GLN A 181 -9.44 8.45 8.27
C GLN A 181 -8.92 9.71 8.98
N ARG A 182 -7.84 9.59 9.76
CA ARG A 182 -7.19 10.75 10.41
C ARG A 182 -6.67 11.77 9.40
N ILE A 183 -6.10 11.32 8.28
CA ILE A 183 -5.70 12.19 7.18
C ILE A 183 -6.93 12.94 6.63
N SER A 184 -8.04 12.24 6.39
CA SER A 184 -9.29 12.85 5.94
C SER A 184 -9.80 13.92 6.93
N ASP A 185 -9.81 13.61 8.22
CA ASP A 185 -10.23 14.54 9.27
C ASP A 185 -9.31 15.76 9.35
N SER A 186 -7.99 15.58 9.26
CA SER A 186 -7.02 16.68 9.24
C SER A 186 -7.18 17.56 8.00
N LEU A 187 -7.34 16.98 6.81
CA LEU A 187 -7.56 17.73 5.58
C LEU A 187 -8.86 18.54 5.64
N ARG A 188 -9.93 17.96 6.19
CA ARG A 188 -11.21 18.67 6.43
C ARG A 188 -11.06 19.78 7.46
N GLY A 189 -10.19 19.60 8.44
CA GLY A 189 -9.81 20.60 9.44
C GLY A 189 -8.82 21.66 8.94
N GLY A 190 -8.38 21.60 7.68
CA GLY A 190 -7.40 22.54 7.11
C GLY A 190 -5.98 22.36 7.65
N LEU A 191 -5.64 21.19 8.18
CA LEU A 191 -4.31 20.85 8.67
C LEU A 191 -3.53 20.05 7.63
N ASP A 192 -2.25 20.39 7.46
CA ASP A 192 -1.35 19.67 6.57
C ASP A 192 -0.88 18.34 7.17
N CYS A 193 -0.87 17.28 6.36
CA CYS A 193 -0.32 15.98 6.69
C CYS A 193 0.18 15.26 5.43
N SER A 194 1.15 14.36 5.58
CA SER A 194 1.68 13.57 4.47
C SER A 194 1.04 12.18 4.43
N ILE A 195 0.67 11.72 3.24
CA ILE A 195 0.19 10.34 3.00
C ILE A 195 1.32 9.38 2.59
N SER A 196 2.50 9.90 2.23
CA SER A 196 3.54 9.12 1.54
C SER A 196 4.02 7.91 2.34
N PHE A 197 4.11 8.02 3.67
CA PHE A 197 4.48 6.90 4.51
C PHE A 197 3.47 5.74 4.41
N VAL A 198 2.17 6.05 4.35
CA VAL A 198 1.11 5.05 4.16
C VAL A 198 1.19 4.42 2.77
N SER A 199 1.47 5.23 1.74
CA SER A 199 1.74 4.75 0.39
C SER A 199 2.93 3.79 0.34
N HIS A 200 3.99 4.09 1.10
CA HIS A 200 5.17 3.26 1.18
C HIS A 200 4.89 1.93 1.90
N VAL A 201 4.10 1.95 2.97
CA VAL A 201 3.63 0.72 3.64
C VAL A 201 2.85 -0.15 2.65
N LEU A 202 1.86 0.42 1.95
CA LEU A 202 1.10 -0.30 0.93
C LEU A 202 2.02 -0.92 -0.14
N GLY A 203 2.89 -0.11 -0.76
CA GLY A 203 3.78 -0.56 -1.82
C GLY A 203 4.75 -1.66 -1.37
N LYS A 204 5.33 -1.50 -0.18
CA LYS A 204 6.27 -2.47 0.37
C LYS A 204 5.55 -3.80 0.71
N VAL A 205 4.35 -3.76 1.28
CA VAL A 205 3.55 -4.97 1.55
C VAL A 205 3.24 -5.72 0.25
N CYS A 206 2.85 -5.02 -0.82
CA CYS A 206 2.58 -5.65 -2.12
C CYS A 206 3.82 -6.35 -2.68
N VAL A 207 5.00 -5.71 -2.64
CA VAL A 207 6.25 -6.34 -3.12
C VAL A 207 6.69 -7.52 -2.26
N HIS A 208 6.30 -7.58 -0.98
CA HIS A 208 6.49 -8.75 -0.13
C HIS A 208 5.52 -9.91 -0.44
N GLY A 209 4.67 -9.78 -1.48
CA GLY A 209 3.73 -10.81 -1.90
C GLY A 209 2.50 -10.92 -0.99
N ARG A 210 2.19 -9.86 -0.24
CA ARG A 210 1.10 -9.82 0.77
C ARG A 210 -0.05 -8.91 0.36
N GLN A 211 -0.17 -8.70 -0.95
CA GLN A 211 -1.17 -7.82 -1.55
C GLN A 211 -2.59 -8.32 -1.33
N GLU A 212 -2.84 -9.63 -1.40
CA GLU A 212 -4.18 -10.20 -1.22
C GLU A 212 -4.68 -9.94 0.20
N GLU A 213 -3.86 -10.24 1.21
CA GLU A 213 -4.23 -10.09 2.61
C GLU A 213 -4.52 -8.63 2.98
N ILE A 214 -3.68 -7.68 2.55
CA ILE A 214 -3.90 -6.26 2.87
C ILE A 214 -5.07 -5.67 2.05
N LEU A 215 -5.17 -5.98 0.76
CA LEU A 215 -6.19 -5.39 -0.12
C LEU A 215 -7.57 -5.96 0.12
N SER A 216 -7.69 -7.18 0.66
CA SER A 216 -8.97 -7.76 1.11
C SER A 216 -9.68 -6.88 2.14
N VAL A 217 -8.93 -6.10 2.92
CA VAL A 217 -9.45 -5.13 3.89
C VAL A 217 -9.57 -3.74 3.28
N LEU A 218 -8.54 -3.29 2.54
CA LEU A 218 -8.49 -1.93 2.01
C LEU A 218 -9.55 -1.69 0.92
N LEU A 219 -9.62 -2.54 -0.10
CA LEU A 219 -10.42 -2.27 -1.30
C LEU A 219 -11.93 -2.14 -1.00
N PRO A 220 -12.57 -3.01 -0.20
CA PRO A 220 -14.00 -2.86 0.10
C PRO A 220 -14.29 -1.54 0.82
N ARG A 221 -13.42 -1.14 1.77
CA ARG A 221 -13.60 0.08 2.56
C ARG A 221 -13.38 1.34 1.72
N LEU A 222 -12.31 1.39 0.94
CA LEU A 222 -12.04 2.52 0.04
C LEU A 222 -13.10 2.64 -1.06
N THR A 223 -13.59 1.52 -1.58
CA THR A 223 -14.69 1.49 -2.56
C THR A 223 -15.95 2.15 -2.01
N ASP A 224 -16.30 1.86 -0.75
CA ASP A 224 -17.47 2.45 -0.11
C ASP A 224 -17.29 3.94 0.18
N LEU A 225 -16.16 4.32 0.77
CA LEU A 225 -15.83 5.70 1.14
C LEU A 225 -15.76 6.63 -0.09
N THR A 226 -15.36 6.12 -1.25
CA THR A 226 -15.22 6.94 -2.47
C THR A 226 -16.52 7.13 -3.26
N LYS A 227 -17.63 6.48 -2.89
CA LYS A 227 -18.90 6.57 -3.64
C LYS A 227 -19.46 7.99 -3.67
N SER A 228 -19.42 8.70 -2.55
CA SER A 228 -20.03 10.02 -2.37
C SER A 228 -19.07 11.08 -1.86
N ASP A 229 -17.80 10.73 -1.62
CA ASP A 229 -16.82 11.65 -1.04
C ASP A 229 -15.61 11.86 -1.96
N CYS A 230 -15.51 13.07 -2.49
CA CYS A 230 -14.41 13.48 -3.37
C CYS A 230 -13.07 13.66 -2.63
N ILE A 231 -13.08 13.91 -1.32
CA ILE A 231 -11.88 13.94 -0.49
C ILE A 231 -11.30 12.53 -0.43
N TRP A 232 -12.13 11.52 -0.19
CA TRP A 232 -11.68 10.12 -0.22
C TRP A 232 -11.15 9.68 -1.58
N GLN A 233 -11.74 10.14 -2.68
CA GLN A 233 -11.18 9.89 -4.02
C GLN A 233 -9.78 10.50 -4.16
N ARG A 234 -9.60 11.76 -3.76
CA ARG A 234 -8.29 12.43 -3.78
C ARG A 234 -7.27 11.75 -2.87
N ILE A 235 -7.68 11.29 -1.69
CA ILE A 235 -6.83 10.50 -0.79
C ILE A 235 -6.39 9.21 -1.48
N CYS A 236 -7.30 8.47 -2.14
CA CYS A 236 -6.95 7.24 -2.86
C CYS A 236 -5.98 7.52 -4.02
N TRP A 237 -6.21 8.59 -4.78
CA TRP A 237 -5.28 8.97 -5.87
C TRP A 237 -3.89 9.26 -5.32
N ARG A 238 -3.80 10.07 -4.26
CA ARG A 238 -2.53 10.37 -3.60
C ARG A 238 -1.87 9.15 -2.96
N LEU A 239 -2.66 8.24 -2.41
CA LEU A 239 -2.17 6.99 -1.82
C LEU A 239 -1.39 6.18 -2.86
N VAL A 240 -1.89 6.08 -4.10
CA VAL A 240 -1.22 5.32 -5.16
C VAL A 240 -0.17 6.16 -5.89
N GLU A 241 -0.40 7.46 -6.11
CA GLU A 241 0.57 8.37 -6.73
C GLU A 241 1.88 8.47 -5.94
N CYS A 242 1.84 8.38 -4.61
CA CYS A 242 3.02 8.42 -3.76
C CYS A 242 3.72 7.06 -3.58
N VAL A 243 3.29 6.00 -4.27
CA VAL A 243 4.01 4.73 -4.27
C VAL A 243 5.29 4.85 -5.11
N PRO A 244 6.48 4.47 -4.60
CA PRO A 244 7.71 4.45 -5.38
C PRO A 244 7.60 3.55 -6.61
N ASP A 245 8.19 3.97 -7.74
CA ASP A 245 8.09 3.26 -9.03
C ASP A 245 8.49 1.78 -8.96
N ARG A 246 9.50 1.45 -8.14
CA ARG A 246 9.95 0.07 -7.91
C ARG A 246 8.87 -0.85 -7.31
N TRP A 247 7.84 -0.30 -6.67
CA TRP A 247 6.74 -1.04 -6.05
C TRP A 247 5.41 -0.88 -6.78
N MET A 248 5.33 0.09 -7.71
CA MET A 248 4.13 0.46 -8.46
C MET A 248 3.45 -0.74 -9.13
N GLU A 249 4.25 -1.62 -9.74
CA GLU A 249 3.72 -2.78 -10.44
C GLU A 249 2.97 -3.73 -9.49
N ALA A 250 3.58 -4.10 -8.36
CA ALA A 250 2.95 -5.00 -7.39
C ALA A 250 1.66 -4.40 -6.81
N VAL A 251 1.64 -3.08 -6.60
CA VAL A 251 0.41 -2.37 -6.18
C VAL A 251 -0.65 -2.48 -7.26
N LEU A 252 -0.36 -2.09 -8.50
CA LEU A 252 -1.35 -2.08 -9.58
C LEU A 252 -1.92 -3.47 -9.87
N LEU A 253 -1.11 -4.53 -9.80
CA LEU A 253 -1.58 -5.90 -9.99
C LEU A 253 -2.54 -6.36 -8.88
N GLY A 254 -2.43 -5.79 -7.67
CA GLY A 254 -3.38 -6.04 -6.59
C GLY A 254 -4.70 -5.29 -6.75
N PHE A 255 -4.72 -4.17 -7.46
CA PHE A 255 -5.93 -3.38 -7.70
C PHE A 255 -6.72 -3.98 -8.88
N VAL A 256 -7.48 -5.03 -8.59
CA VAL A 256 -8.43 -5.65 -9.53
C VAL A 256 -9.85 -5.34 -9.07
N ALA A 257 -10.28 -4.09 -9.23
CA ALA A 257 -11.58 -3.63 -8.75
C ALA A 257 -12.38 -2.96 -9.85
N ASP A 258 -13.71 -3.04 -9.81
CA ASP A 258 -14.62 -2.39 -10.79
C ASP A 258 -14.63 -0.85 -10.68
N VAL A 259 -13.71 -0.30 -9.88
CA VAL A 259 -13.75 1.04 -9.33
C VAL A 259 -12.45 1.82 -9.53
N LEU A 260 -11.60 1.33 -10.44
CA LEU A 260 -10.25 1.88 -10.66
C LEU A 260 -10.24 3.39 -10.90
N SER A 261 -11.25 3.96 -11.56
CA SER A 261 -11.29 5.41 -11.80
C SER A 261 -11.36 6.22 -10.50
N ARG A 262 -12.18 5.78 -9.53
CA ARG A 262 -12.29 6.43 -8.22
C ARG A 262 -11.06 6.23 -7.36
N LEU A 263 -10.34 5.11 -7.53
CA LEU A 263 -9.19 4.76 -6.70
C LEU A 263 -7.84 5.27 -7.27
N LEU A 264 -7.67 5.26 -8.59
CA LEU A 264 -6.41 5.57 -9.26
C LEU A 264 -6.41 6.95 -9.93
N GLY A 265 -7.58 7.55 -10.18
CA GLY A 265 -7.68 8.85 -10.86
C GLY A 265 -6.96 8.83 -12.21
N ASN A 266 -6.11 9.83 -12.48
CA ASN A 266 -5.30 9.92 -13.71
C ASN A 266 -3.85 9.44 -13.53
N LEU A 267 -3.61 8.46 -12.66
CA LEU A 267 -2.28 7.91 -12.37
C LEU A 267 -1.48 7.54 -13.62
N VAL A 268 -2.08 6.84 -14.59
CA VAL A 268 -1.39 6.42 -15.83
C VAL A 268 -0.96 7.56 -16.74
N VAL A 269 -1.51 8.77 -16.55
CA VAL A 269 -1.08 9.97 -17.29
C VAL A 269 0.10 10.64 -16.57
N LYS A 270 0.15 10.54 -15.24
CA LYS A 270 1.14 11.22 -14.39
C LYS A 270 2.39 10.40 -14.13
N ASN A 271 2.29 9.06 -14.14
CA ASN A 271 3.38 8.15 -13.79
C ASN A 271 3.67 7.18 -14.93
N LYS A 272 4.86 7.30 -15.54
CA LYS A 272 5.30 6.47 -16.67
C LYS A 272 5.39 4.98 -16.34
N LYS A 273 5.76 4.63 -15.11
CA LYS A 273 5.82 3.23 -14.68
C LYS A 273 4.42 2.64 -14.59
N ALA A 274 3.46 3.37 -14.01
CA ALA A 274 2.06 2.97 -13.97
C ALA A 274 1.47 2.85 -15.37
N GLN A 275 1.75 3.82 -16.25
CA GLN A 275 1.39 3.78 -17.66
C GLN A 275 1.89 2.49 -18.31
N PHE A 276 3.19 2.23 -18.27
CA PHE A 276 3.79 1.02 -18.85
C PHE A 276 3.16 -0.28 -18.30
N VAL A 277 2.93 -0.36 -16.99
CA VAL A 277 2.32 -1.55 -16.38
C VAL A 277 0.92 -1.78 -16.94
N VAL A 278 0.07 -0.75 -16.94
CA VAL A 278 -1.34 -0.86 -17.37
C VAL A 278 -1.45 -1.02 -18.88
N THR A 279 -0.69 -0.27 -19.67
CA THR A 279 -0.85 -0.23 -21.14
C THR A 279 -0.02 -1.26 -21.88
N GLN A 280 1.05 -1.79 -21.29
CA GLN A 280 1.94 -2.75 -21.95
C GLN A 280 2.02 -4.06 -21.17
N LYS A 281 2.46 -3.99 -19.91
CA LYS A 281 2.83 -5.21 -19.19
C LYS A 281 1.64 -6.12 -18.95
N VAL A 282 0.53 -5.58 -18.47
CA VAL A 282 -0.69 -6.36 -18.19
C VAL A 282 -1.38 -6.82 -19.47
N LEU A 283 -1.27 -6.08 -20.58
CA LEU A 283 -2.01 -6.37 -21.80
C LEU A 283 -1.25 -7.27 -22.79
N LEU A 284 0.07 -7.10 -22.88
CA LEU A 284 0.90 -7.78 -23.89
C LEU A 284 1.84 -8.82 -23.25
N LEU A 285 2.37 -8.55 -22.06
CA LEU A 285 3.42 -9.37 -21.43
C LEU A 285 2.87 -10.35 -20.37
N GLN A 286 1.69 -10.09 -19.81
CA GLN A 286 1.05 -10.91 -18.78
C GLN A 286 -0.36 -11.33 -19.24
N TYR A 287 -0.48 -12.50 -19.85
CA TYR A 287 -1.74 -13.00 -20.42
C TYR A 287 -2.55 -13.93 -19.48
N SER A 288 -2.26 -13.89 -18.18
CA SER A 288 -2.89 -14.74 -17.16
C SER A 288 -4.08 -14.10 -16.45
N HIS A 289 -4.46 -12.87 -16.82
CA HIS A 289 -5.55 -12.15 -16.16
C HIS A 289 -6.93 -12.56 -16.71
N THR A 290 -7.96 -12.43 -15.88
CA THR A 290 -9.33 -12.73 -16.30
C THR A 290 -9.89 -11.62 -17.20
N THR A 291 -10.93 -11.93 -17.97
CA THR A 291 -11.61 -10.94 -18.82
C THR A 291 -12.21 -9.78 -18.02
N ALA A 292 -12.66 -10.02 -16.78
CA ALA A 292 -13.14 -8.95 -15.89
C ALA A 292 -12.02 -7.94 -15.55
N VAL A 293 -10.79 -8.42 -15.34
CA VAL A 293 -9.63 -7.53 -15.12
C VAL A 293 -9.38 -6.65 -16.34
N LEU A 294 -9.41 -7.23 -17.55
CA LEU A 294 -9.26 -6.49 -18.80
C LEU A 294 -10.35 -5.42 -18.97
N GLN A 295 -11.62 -5.77 -18.71
CA GLN A 295 -12.74 -4.83 -18.76
C GLN A 295 -12.55 -3.67 -17.79
N ASN A 296 -12.11 -3.95 -16.57
CA ASN A 296 -11.87 -2.92 -15.56
C ASN A 296 -10.71 -1.98 -15.94
N LEU A 297 -9.61 -2.52 -16.48
CA LEU A 297 -8.44 -1.73 -16.88
C LEU A 297 -8.70 -0.89 -18.12
N LEU A 298 -9.31 -1.47 -19.15
CA LEU A 298 -9.60 -0.76 -20.41
C LEU A 298 -10.78 0.20 -20.23
N GLY A 299 -11.77 -0.18 -19.42
CA GLY A 299 -12.82 0.73 -18.95
C GLY A 299 -12.24 1.89 -18.14
N TYR A 300 -11.24 1.64 -17.29
CA TYR A 300 -10.52 2.71 -16.61
C TYR A 300 -9.93 3.70 -17.63
N LEU A 301 -9.22 3.25 -18.68
CA LEU A 301 -8.66 4.15 -19.69
C LEU A 301 -9.74 4.94 -20.47
N SER A 302 -10.94 4.37 -20.64
CA SER A 302 -12.01 4.99 -21.42
C SER A 302 -12.78 6.09 -20.69
N LEU A 303 -12.77 6.10 -19.35
CA LEU A 303 -13.67 6.95 -18.55
C LEU A 303 -13.32 8.46 -18.49
N ASP A 304 -12.07 8.88 -18.78
CA ASP A 304 -11.64 10.29 -18.72
C ASP A 304 -10.90 10.70 -19.99
N SER A 305 -11.18 11.89 -20.50
CA SER A 305 -10.65 12.40 -21.76
C SER A 305 -9.12 12.38 -21.84
N LEU A 306 -8.41 12.62 -20.72
CA LEU A 306 -6.95 12.59 -20.69
C LEU A 306 -6.38 11.18 -20.86
N ARG A 307 -7.15 10.15 -20.49
CA ARG A 307 -6.75 8.73 -20.60
C ARG A 307 -7.19 8.10 -21.92
N ARG A 308 -8.19 8.65 -22.61
CA ARG A 308 -8.72 8.10 -23.87
C ARG A 308 -7.67 8.02 -24.98
N ALA A 309 -6.75 8.98 -25.06
CA ALA A 309 -5.62 8.89 -25.99
C ALA A 309 -4.74 7.64 -25.75
N LEU A 310 -4.61 7.21 -24.50
CA LEU A 310 -3.90 5.96 -24.16
C LEU A 310 -4.68 4.72 -24.59
N LEU A 311 -6.02 4.75 -24.53
CA LEU A 311 -6.85 3.63 -25.00
C LEU A 311 -6.66 3.39 -26.50
N ILE A 312 -6.69 4.46 -27.31
CA ILE A 312 -6.49 4.37 -28.76
C ILE A 312 -5.09 3.84 -29.06
N LYS A 313 -4.07 4.39 -28.41
CA LYS A 313 -2.69 3.91 -28.54
C LYS A 313 -2.56 2.42 -28.19
N VAL A 314 -3.15 2.00 -27.08
CA VAL A 314 -3.17 0.59 -26.64
C VAL A 314 -3.83 -0.31 -27.69
N LEU A 315 -4.96 0.12 -28.26
CA LEU A 315 -5.65 -0.65 -29.30
C LEU A 315 -4.75 -0.87 -30.53
N LEU A 316 -4.07 0.18 -30.99
CA LEU A 316 -3.17 0.10 -32.15
C LEU A 316 -1.98 -0.84 -31.87
N GLU A 317 -1.35 -0.72 -30.70
CA GLU A 317 -0.24 -1.60 -30.30
C GLU A 317 -0.70 -3.07 -30.12
N LEU A 318 -1.93 -3.28 -29.63
CA LEU A 318 -2.53 -4.61 -29.55
C LEU A 318 -2.78 -5.18 -30.96
N LEU A 319 -3.32 -4.40 -31.89
CA LEU A 319 -3.56 -4.81 -33.27
C LEU A 319 -2.26 -5.12 -34.02
N GLU A 320 -1.22 -4.31 -33.81
CA GLU A 320 0.11 -4.55 -34.37
C GLU A 320 0.69 -5.89 -33.87
N THR A 321 0.64 -6.11 -32.55
CA THR A 321 1.15 -7.36 -31.95
C THR A 321 0.33 -8.58 -32.38
N TRP A 322 -1.00 -8.45 -32.37
CA TRP A 322 -1.95 -9.48 -32.80
C TRP A 322 -1.76 -9.82 -34.27
N GLY A 323 -1.60 -8.81 -35.13
CA GLY A 323 -1.49 -8.99 -36.57
C GLY A 323 -0.13 -9.45 -37.08
N SER A 324 0.90 -9.46 -36.22
CA SER A 324 2.23 -9.92 -36.59
C SER A 324 2.26 -11.42 -36.93
N SER A 325 2.67 -11.76 -38.16
CA SER A 325 2.85 -13.16 -38.59
C SER A 325 3.77 -13.95 -37.65
N SER A 326 4.79 -13.30 -37.08
CA SER A 326 5.69 -13.93 -36.11
C SER A 326 4.97 -14.25 -34.79
N ALA A 327 4.21 -13.29 -34.25
CA ALA A 327 3.44 -13.49 -33.02
C ALA A 327 2.37 -14.58 -33.17
N VAL A 328 1.66 -14.60 -34.30
CA VAL A 328 0.66 -15.64 -34.59
C VAL A 328 1.27 -17.04 -34.66
N LYS A 329 2.50 -17.17 -35.17
CA LYS A 329 3.21 -18.46 -35.31
C LYS A 329 3.89 -18.93 -34.02
N HIS A 330 4.37 -18.01 -33.19
CA HIS A 330 5.28 -18.33 -32.10
C HIS A 330 4.73 -18.04 -30.70
N SER A 331 3.59 -17.36 -30.57
CA SER A 331 2.93 -17.17 -29.28
C SER A 331 1.96 -18.32 -28.96
N PRO A 332 1.77 -18.63 -27.66
CA PRO A 332 0.75 -19.57 -27.24
C PRO A 332 -0.67 -19.13 -27.66
N PRO A 333 -1.57 -20.06 -28.01
CA PRO A 333 -2.96 -19.75 -28.35
C PRO A 333 -3.70 -18.97 -27.27
N GLU A 334 -3.37 -19.20 -25.99
CA GLU A 334 -3.94 -18.50 -24.84
C GLU A 334 -3.60 -17.01 -24.87
N GLN A 335 -2.37 -16.67 -25.29
CA GLN A 335 -1.95 -15.28 -25.44
C GLN A 335 -2.67 -14.60 -26.61
N GLN A 336 -2.84 -15.30 -27.74
CA GLN A 336 -3.61 -14.78 -28.87
C GLN A 336 -5.08 -14.54 -28.50
N GLN A 337 -5.68 -15.46 -27.74
CA GLN A 337 -7.03 -15.28 -27.22
C GLN A 337 -7.11 -14.10 -26.25
N TYR A 338 -6.12 -13.92 -25.37
CA TYR A 338 -6.05 -12.82 -24.42
C TYR A 338 -5.99 -11.46 -25.12
N ILE A 339 -5.09 -11.31 -26.10
CA ILE A 339 -4.96 -10.09 -26.91
C ILE A 339 -6.25 -9.83 -27.71
N SER A 340 -6.83 -10.87 -28.31
CA SER A 340 -8.12 -10.75 -29.03
C SER A 340 -9.20 -10.18 -28.12
N LYS A 341 -9.36 -10.70 -26.89
CA LYS A 341 -10.31 -10.17 -25.90
C LYS A 341 -10.03 -8.70 -25.55
N ALA A 342 -8.77 -8.32 -25.36
CA ALA A 342 -8.41 -6.93 -25.08
C ALA A 342 -8.78 -5.99 -26.25
N ILE A 343 -8.55 -6.40 -27.50
CA ILE A 343 -8.95 -5.67 -28.71
C ILE A 343 -10.47 -5.45 -28.72
N LEU A 344 -11.27 -6.52 -28.52
CA LEU A 344 -12.73 -6.43 -28.47
C LEU A 344 -13.21 -5.43 -27.41
N ILE A 345 -12.60 -5.45 -26.23
CA ILE A 345 -12.94 -4.55 -25.13
C ILE A 345 -12.57 -3.11 -25.50
N CYS A 346 -11.38 -2.87 -26.04
CA CYS A 346 -10.97 -1.53 -26.50
C CYS A 346 -11.95 -0.96 -27.53
N LEU A 347 -12.31 -1.76 -28.54
CA LEU A 347 -13.24 -1.36 -29.59
C LEU A 347 -14.62 -1.00 -29.03
N SER A 348 -15.12 -1.77 -28.05
CA SER A 348 -16.41 -1.47 -27.40
C SER A 348 -16.42 -0.18 -26.57
N HIS A 349 -15.25 0.40 -26.28
CA HIS A 349 -15.10 1.66 -25.55
C HIS A 349 -14.83 2.88 -26.44
N LEU A 350 -14.55 2.68 -27.74
CA LEU A 350 -14.33 3.78 -28.67
C LEU A 350 -15.63 4.54 -28.96
N LYS A 351 -15.50 5.85 -29.15
CA LYS A 351 -16.58 6.73 -29.61
C LYS A 351 -16.47 6.92 -31.12
N GLU A 352 -17.58 7.26 -31.76
CA GLU A 352 -17.67 7.45 -33.22
C GLU A 352 -16.58 8.38 -33.78
N HIS A 353 -16.42 9.58 -33.20
CA HIS A 353 -15.37 10.52 -33.60
C HIS A 353 -13.93 10.00 -33.45
N GLU A 354 -13.68 9.08 -32.51
CA GLU A 354 -12.36 8.48 -32.37
C GLU A 354 -12.13 7.42 -33.43
N ILE A 355 -13.15 6.60 -33.71
CA ILE A 355 -13.13 5.62 -34.80
C ILE A 355 -12.86 6.33 -36.12
N GLU A 356 -13.53 7.45 -36.37
CA GLU A 356 -13.34 8.26 -37.58
C GLU A 356 -11.92 8.84 -37.66
N SER A 357 -11.36 9.29 -36.53
CA SER A 357 -10.02 9.87 -36.48
C SER A 357 -8.88 8.90 -36.79
N CYS A 358 -9.06 7.60 -36.51
CA CYS A 358 -8.05 6.56 -36.76
C CYS A 358 -8.55 5.42 -37.66
N ARG A 359 -9.58 5.67 -38.47
CA ARG A 359 -10.29 4.64 -39.25
C ARG A 359 -9.38 3.86 -40.19
N GLU A 360 -8.55 4.55 -40.95
CA GLU A 360 -7.67 3.95 -41.94
C GLU A 360 -6.62 3.04 -41.28
N GLU A 361 -6.02 3.52 -40.19
CA GLU A 361 -5.04 2.77 -39.41
C GLU A 361 -5.67 1.52 -38.78
N LEU A 362 -6.84 1.67 -38.14
CA LEU A 362 -7.59 0.55 -37.55
C LEU A 362 -7.93 -0.51 -38.59
N LEU A 363 -8.53 -0.12 -39.73
CA LEU A 363 -8.90 -1.05 -40.78
C LEU A 363 -7.68 -1.76 -41.36
N THR A 364 -6.59 -1.02 -41.61
CA THR A 364 -5.35 -1.60 -42.15
C THR A 364 -4.77 -2.65 -41.20
N SER A 365 -4.56 -2.31 -39.93
CA SER A 365 -4.01 -3.24 -38.95
C SER A 365 -4.92 -4.45 -38.70
N MET A 366 -6.25 -4.24 -38.66
CA MET A 366 -7.21 -5.33 -38.51
C MET A 366 -7.17 -6.29 -39.71
N MET A 367 -7.20 -5.77 -40.94
CA MET A 367 -7.19 -6.61 -42.15
C MET A 367 -5.89 -7.43 -42.28
N GLU A 368 -4.74 -6.81 -41.99
CA GLU A 368 -3.46 -7.51 -41.97
C GLU A 368 -3.44 -8.62 -40.91
N GLY A 369 -3.97 -8.34 -39.72
CA GLY A 369 -4.01 -9.33 -38.66
C GLY A 369 -5.00 -10.48 -38.90
N VAL A 370 -6.17 -10.18 -39.49
CA VAL A 370 -7.14 -11.21 -39.91
C VAL A 370 -6.50 -12.15 -40.93
N LYS A 371 -5.81 -11.61 -41.93
CA LYS A 371 -5.08 -12.43 -42.93
C LYS A 371 -4.08 -13.35 -42.23
N CYS A 372 -3.24 -12.82 -41.35
CA CYS A 372 -2.25 -13.61 -40.62
C CYS A 372 -2.88 -14.74 -39.76
N HIS A 373 -4.05 -14.49 -39.15
CA HIS A 373 -4.77 -15.49 -38.36
C HIS A 373 -5.42 -16.57 -39.23
N LEU A 374 -6.05 -16.20 -40.35
CA LEU A 374 -6.70 -17.14 -41.28
C LEU A 374 -5.68 -18.06 -41.97
N ASP A 375 -4.45 -17.57 -42.19
CA ASP A 375 -3.33 -18.35 -42.72
C ASP A 375 -2.77 -19.37 -41.71
N SER A 376 -3.20 -19.34 -40.44
CA SER A 376 -2.72 -20.27 -39.42
C SER A 376 -3.24 -21.70 -39.64
N SER A 377 -2.40 -22.70 -39.40
CA SER A 377 -2.80 -24.11 -39.45
C SER A 377 -3.68 -24.53 -38.26
N LEU A 378 -3.67 -23.77 -37.15
CA LEU A 378 -4.42 -24.07 -35.95
C LEU A 378 -5.87 -23.55 -36.05
N PRO A 379 -6.90 -24.42 -35.96
CA PRO A 379 -8.31 -24.01 -36.08
C PRO A 379 -8.72 -22.93 -35.07
N GLN A 380 -8.24 -23.03 -33.83
CA GLN A 380 -8.54 -22.06 -32.77
C GLN A 380 -8.00 -20.65 -33.09
N ILE A 381 -6.85 -20.55 -33.76
CA ILE A 381 -6.27 -19.26 -34.15
C ILE A 381 -7.06 -18.66 -35.32
N ARG A 382 -7.43 -19.47 -36.32
CA ARG A 382 -8.32 -19.01 -37.41
C ARG A 382 -9.66 -18.51 -36.85
N CYS A 383 -10.21 -19.21 -35.86
CA CYS A 383 -11.45 -18.81 -35.18
C CYS A 383 -11.33 -17.41 -34.55
N LEU A 384 -10.22 -17.11 -33.86
CA LEU A 384 -9.98 -15.76 -33.32
C LEU A 384 -9.94 -14.71 -34.44
N GLY A 385 -9.28 -15.01 -35.57
CA GLY A 385 -9.27 -14.15 -36.75
C GLY A 385 -10.69 -13.87 -37.27
N MET A 386 -11.52 -14.90 -37.40
CA MET A 386 -12.92 -14.76 -37.84
C MET A 386 -13.76 -13.91 -36.86
N ILE A 387 -13.63 -14.14 -35.55
CA ILE A 387 -14.37 -13.38 -34.52
C ILE A 387 -14.01 -11.90 -34.57
N VAL A 388 -12.71 -11.57 -34.64
CA VAL A 388 -12.27 -10.16 -34.72
C VAL A 388 -12.69 -9.53 -36.06
N ALA A 389 -12.75 -10.32 -37.14
CA ALA A 389 -13.20 -9.89 -38.46
C ALA A 389 -14.70 -9.59 -38.59
N GLU A 390 -15.54 -9.90 -37.59
CA GLU A 390 -16.95 -9.49 -37.59
C GLU A 390 -17.14 -8.00 -37.18
N ILE A 391 -16.10 -7.37 -36.61
CA ILE A 391 -16.17 -5.99 -36.11
C ILE A 391 -15.97 -4.91 -37.19
N PRO A 392 -15.15 -5.10 -38.24
CA PRO A 392 -15.07 -4.18 -39.37
C PRO A 392 -16.44 -3.83 -39.98
N ASP A 393 -17.44 -4.70 -39.92
CA ASP A 393 -18.82 -4.37 -40.34
C ASP A 393 -19.49 -3.33 -39.44
N MET A 394 -19.02 -3.13 -38.20
CA MET A 394 -19.42 -2.04 -37.31
C MET A 394 -18.61 -0.75 -37.55
N VAL A 395 -17.31 -0.86 -37.90
CA VAL A 395 -16.41 0.29 -38.22
C VAL A 395 -16.63 0.81 -39.66
N GLY A 396 -17.19 -0.04 -40.53
CA GLY A 396 -17.44 0.21 -41.94
C GLY A 396 -18.77 0.89 -42.24
N ARG A 397 -19.76 0.85 -41.33
CA ARG A 397 -21.06 1.48 -41.55
C ARG A 397 -20.93 3.01 -41.52
N PRO A 398 -21.29 3.72 -42.59
CA PRO A 398 -21.47 5.16 -42.49
C PRO A 398 -22.62 5.46 -41.53
N ALA A 399 -22.47 6.48 -40.69
CA ALA A 399 -23.55 7.02 -39.89
C ALA A 399 -24.73 7.32 -40.83
N LEU A 400 -25.83 6.59 -40.67
CA LEU A 400 -27.08 6.96 -41.33
C LEU A 400 -27.57 8.23 -40.63
N SER A 401 -27.42 9.35 -41.33
CA SER A 401 -27.87 10.69 -40.97
C SER A 401 -29.36 10.76 -40.67
#